data_AF-A0A0F9WCB4-F1
#
_entry.id   AF-A0A0F9WCB4-F1
#
_cell.length_a   1.000
_cell.length_b   1.000
_cell.length_c   1.000
_cell.angle_alpha   90.00
_cell.angle_beta   90.00
_cell.angle_gamma   90.00
#
_symmetry.space_group_name_H-M   'P 1'
#
loop_
_entity.id
_entity.type
_entity.pdbx_description
1 polymer ?
#
loop_
_entity_poly.entity_id
_entity_poly.type
_entity_poly.pdbx_seq_one_letter_code
_entity_poly.pdbx_strand_id
1 'polypeptide(L)' 'MMLVKIKMASGGERVGKVGAKTLDEVLDNFKNGFLLLDHSSGPILINVANIREITRAQ' A
#
# COMPACT_ATOMS: atom_id res chain seq x y z
N MET A 1 12.29 3.59 -2.57
CA MET A 1 10.83 3.48 -2.75
C MET A 1 10.52 2.14 -3.40
N MET A 2 9.67 1.33 -2.77
CA MET A 2 9.26 0.02 -3.26
C MET A 2 7.95 0.13 -4.03
N LEU A 3 7.83 -0.53 -5.18
CA LEU A 3 6.54 -0.69 -5.87
C LEU A 3 5.75 -1.82 -5.21
N VAL A 4 4.52 -1.54 -4.80
CA VAL A 4 3.61 -2.49 -4.17
C VAL A 4 2.28 -2.52 -4.89
N LYS A 5 1.66 -3.69 -4.89
CA LYS A 5 0.28 -3.89 -5.30
C LYS A 5 -0.55 -4.16 -4.05
N ILE A 6 -1.69 -3.50 -3.95
CA ILE A 6 -2.60 -3.54 -2.81
C ILE A 6 -3.95 -4.02 -3.30
N LYS A 7 -4.45 -5.09 -2.69
CA LYS A 7 -5.79 -5.61 -2.92
C LYS A 7 -6.71 -5.09 -1.82
N MET A 8 -7.74 -4.38 -2.21
CA MET A 8 -8.75 -3.84 -1.29
C MET A 8 -9.78 -4.91 -0.93
N ALA A 9 -10.36 -4.81 0.27
CA ALA A 9 -11.45 -5.65 0.72
C ALA A 9 -12.71 -5.52 -0.17
N SER A 10 -12.89 -4.35 -0.80
CA SER A 10 -13.95 -4.09 -1.79
C SER A 10 -13.74 -4.78 -3.15
N GLY A 11 -12.59 -5.43 -3.37
CA GLY A 11 -12.23 -6.08 -4.63
C GLY A 11 -11.45 -5.23 -5.62
N GLY A 12 -11.25 -3.92 -5.34
CA GLY A 12 -10.38 -3.06 -6.15
C GLY A 12 -8.89 -3.32 -5.93
N GLU A 13 -8.06 -2.97 -6.90
CA GLU A 13 -6.60 -3.04 -6.80
C GLU A 13 -5.96 -1.65 -6.97
N ARG A 14 -4.87 -1.41 -6.24
CA ARG A 14 -4.05 -0.19 -6.34
C ARG A 14 -2.59 -0.58 -6.46
N VAL A 15 -1.86 0.08 -7.36
CA VAL A 15 -0.41 -0.12 -7.51
C VAL A 15 0.26 1.22 -7.29
N GLY A 16 1.26 1.27 -6.42
CA GLY A 16 2.00 2.51 -6.19
C GLY A 16 3.28 2.29 -5.41
N LYS A 17 4.00 3.38 -5.18
CA LYS A 17 5.27 3.36 -4.48
C LYS A 17 5.07 3.69 -3.01
N VAL A 18 5.80 3.01 -2.15
CA VAL A 18 5.84 3.30 -0.71
C VAL A 18 7.23 3.71 -0.30
N GLY A 19 7.31 4.59 0.71
CA GLY A 19 8.58 5.12 1.24
C GLY A 19 9.47 4.06 1.91
N ALA A 20 8.90 2.91 2.27
CA ALA A 20 9.60 1.79 2.89
C ALA A 20 10.64 1.14 1.96
N LYS A 21 11.65 0.51 2.57
CA LYS A 21 12.74 -0.21 1.91
C LYS A 21 12.41 -1.70 1.74
N THR A 22 11.66 -2.29 2.67
CA THR A 22 11.24 -3.70 2.63
C THR A 22 9.72 -3.85 2.70
N LEU A 23 9.19 -5.01 2.34
CA LEU A 23 7.74 -5.30 2.45
C LEU A 23 7.33 -5.39 3.93
N ASP A 24 8.19 -5.94 4.80
CA ASP A 24 7.92 -6.04 6.24
C ASP A 24 7.74 -4.66 6.88
N GLU A 25 8.53 -3.67 6.48
CA GLU A 25 8.35 -2.28 6.92
C GLU A 25 7.01 -1.69 6.47
N VAL A 26 6.51 -2.08 5.29
CA VAL A 26 5.18 -1.68 4.81
C VAL A 26 4.09 -2.30 5.68
N LEU A 27 4.23 -3.60 5.98
CA LEU A 27 3.29 -4.36 6.80
C LEU A 27 3.30 -3.92 8.27
N ASP A 28 4.42 -3.42 8.78
CA ASP A 28 4.47 -2.87 10.14
C ASP A 28 3.84 -1.48 10.20
N ASN A 29 4.06 -0.63 9.18
CA ASN A 29 3.36 0.65 9.02
C ASN A 29 1.85 0.50 8.83
N PHE A 30 1.39 -0.64 8.29
CA PHE A 30 -0.01 -1.00 8.17
C PHE A 30 -0.74 -0.93 9.51
N LYS A 31 -0.08 -1.23 10.64
CA LYS A 31 -0.71 -1.17 11.97
C LYS A 31 -1.14 0.24 12.39
N ASN A 32 -0.66 1.29 11.70
CA ASN A 32 -0.92 2.71 12.02
C ASN A 32 -2.17 3.30 11.34
N GLY A 33 -3.08 2.48 10.81
CA GLY A 33 -4.41 2.90 10.36
C GLY A 33 -4.49 3.50 8.96
N PHE A 34 -3.45 4.19 8.48
CA PHE A 34 -3.38 4.68 7.10
C PHE A 34 -2.04 4.38 6.44
N LEU A 35 -2.08 4.00 5.17
CA LEU A 35 -0.93 3.81 4.31
C LEU A 35 -0.86 4.93 3.27
N LEU A 36 0.28 5.61 3.18
CA LEU A 36 0.56 6.56 2.11
C LEU A 36 1.15 5.82 0.90
N LEU A 37 0.43 5.85 -0.22
CA LEU A 37 0.81 5.24 -1.48
C LEU A 37 1.05 6.33 -2.53
N ASP A 38 2.26 6.42 -3.05
CA ASP A 38 2.61 7.35 -4.12
C ASP A 38 2.19 6.76 -5.48
N HIS A 39 1.18 7.36 -6.10
CA HIS A 39 0.55 6.92 -7.35
C HIS A 39 0.85 7.94 -8.47
N SER A 40 0.71 7.53 -9.74
CA SER A 40 0.98 8.41 -10.90
C SER A 40 0.10 9.67 -10.96
N SER A 41 -1.04 9.65 -10.26
CA SER A 41 -1.98 10.76 -10.12
C SER A 41 -1.77 11.58 -8.83
N GLY A 42 -0.66 11.36 -8.12
CA GLY A 42 -0.37 11.94 -6.81
C GLY A 42 -0.51 10.94 -5.66
N PRO A 43 -0.11 11.35 -4.43
CA PRO A 43 -0.16 10.49 -3.26
C PRO A 43 -1.62 10.18 -2.85
N ILE A 44 -1.86 8.92 -2.50
CA ILE A 44 -3.15 8.40 -2.07
C ILE A 44 -2.99 7.92 -0.62
N LEU A 45 -3.85 8.39 0.27
CA LEU A 45 -4.01 7.80 1.60
C LEU A 45 -5.01 6.65 1.51
N ILE A 46 -4.59 5.47 1.95
CA ILE A 46 -5.44 4.28 1.98
C ILE A 46 -5.67 3.90 3.44
N ASN A 47 -6.95 3.80 3.84
CA ASN A 47 -7.29 3.23 5.13
C ASN A 47 -6.97 1.73 5.13
N VAL A 48 -6.09 1.35 6.05
CA VAL A 48 -5.57 0.00 6.25
C VAL A 48 -6.68 -1.00 6.53
N ALA A 49 -7.73 -0.62 7.26
CA ALA A 49 -8.85 -1.49 7.57
C ALA A 49 -9.56 -2.03 6.31
N ASN A 50 -9.38 -1.36 5.16
CA ASN A 50 -9.97 -1.74 3.88
C ASN A 50 -9.00 -2.52 2.97
N ILE A 51 -7.80 -2.88 3.44
CA ILE A 51 -6.81 -3.63 2.66
C ILE A 51 -6.85 -5.10 3.07
N ARG A 52 -6.90 -5.98 2.07
CA ARG A 52 -6.90 -7.43 2.24
C ARG A 52 -5.50 -8.03 2.10
N GLU A 53 -4.70 -7.51 1.18
CA GLU A 53 -3.39 -8.07 0.85
C GLU A 53 -2.49 -6.98 0.27
N ILE A 54 -1.20 -7.04 0.60
CA ILE A 54 -0.15 -6.23 -0.02
C ILE A 54 0.91 -7.19 -0.55
N THR A 55 1.23 -7.07 -1.82
CA THR A 55 2.29 -7.84 -2.46
C THR A 55 3.27 -6.90 -3.15
N ARG A 56 4.49 -7.41 -3.38
CA ARG A 56 5.46 -6.69 -4.20
C ARG A 56 4.93 -6.64 -5.63
N ALA A 57 4.85 -5.45 -6.20
CA ALA A 57 4.52 -5.30 -7.62
C ALA A 57 5.80 -5.52 -8.44
N GLN A 58 5.67 -6.26 -9.54
CA GLN A 58 6.70 -6.38 -10.58
C GLN A 58 6.58 -5.21 -11.56
#